data_AF-A0A350Y0N1-F1
#
_entry.id   AF-A0A350Y0N1-F1
#
_cell.length_a   1.000
_cell.length_b   1.000
_cell.length_c   1.000
_cell.angle_alpha   90.00
_cell.angle_beta   90.00
_cell.angle_gamma   90.00
#
_symmetry.space_group_name_H-M   'P 1'
#
loop_
_entity.id
_entity.type
_entity.pdbx_description
1 polymer ?
#
loop_
_entity_poly.entity_id
_entity_poly.type
_entity_poly.pdbx_seq_one_letter_code
_entity_poly.pdbx_strand_id
1 'polypeptide(L)'
;MTLTQVWGSLLIFTLCPLLGRLPLIAWITYGLTRRQLSQVGTGNVSVSAAFYQGGRLVGILAVLSEAFKGIAAVLLARYFFPTQPEWEIISLIMLVLGRYWMGNGAGTTNVVWGFVVHDWRVALLVFLIGGISFTIFRDRTTGRIGVLILFPLILALLHPSDTARIMSAIALGLLLGWIYQKIPDDLDLPTKQANLESQAVFRFFRGDKAIISLDSKLDAHKVGQKAATLSQLKRWGYAVPTGWVLPPGDDSEPLVKYLPLSESEPLIVRSSAIGEDSQLSSAAGQYQSILNVTTRPALQEAITQVLASYDHPSATQYRRNRDLPDTAMAVLIQKQIRGVFSGVVFSRDPISQQGDAVIIEGLPGDATRVVSGRVTPEKYEVYLGELGEEGRGDKEDKEDKE
;
A
#
# COMPACT_ATOMS: atom_id res chain seq x y z
N MET A 1 5.63 47.80 2.86
CA MET A 1 6.84 47.08 2.43
C MET A 1 7.90 48.09 2.03
N THR A 2 9.16 47.87 2.39
CA THR A 2 10.30 48.64 1.87
C THR A 2 10.62 48.23 0.43
N LEU A 3 11.36 49.06 -0.32
CA LEU A 3 11.81 48.70 -1.67
C LEU A 3 12.63 47.38 -1.67
N THR A 4 13.41 47.14 -0.62
CA THR A 4 14.15 45.89 -0.41
C THR A 4 13.23 44.68 -0.21
N GLN A 5 12.10 44.83 0.48
CA GLN A 5 11.10 43.77 0.64
C GLN A 5 10.35 43.49 -0.66
N VAL A 6 10.08 44.50 -1.49
CA VAL A 6 9.48 44.29 -2.81
C VAL A 6 10.41 43.47 -3.70
N TRP A 7 11.70 43.84 -3.79
CA TRP A 7 12.70 43.04 -4.49
C TRP A 7 12.87 41.65 -3.90
N GLY A 8 12.87 41.53 -2.57
CA GLY A 8 12.94 40.26 -1.88
C GLY A 8 11.77 39.34 -2.24
N SER A 9 10.54 39.86 -2.27
CA SER A 9 9.36 39.08 -2.66
C SER A 9 9.47 38.59 -4.10
N LEU A 10 9.86 39.46 -5.04
CA LEU A 10 10.05 39.12 -6.44
C LEU A 10 11.14 38.05 -6.63
N LEU A 11 12.24 38.14 -5.88
CA LEU A 11 13.28 37.12 -5.87
C LEU A 11 12.78 35.79 -5.32
N ILE A 12 12.01 35.77 -4.22
CA ILE A 12 11.45 34.53 -3.69
C ILE A 12 10.51 33.87 -4.70
N PHE A 13 9.59 34.63 -5.31
CA PHE A 13 8.63 34.09 -6.27
C PHE A 13 9.26 33.66 -7.61
N THR A 14 10.47 34.11 -7.93
CA THR A 14 11.15 33.74 -9.19
C THR A 14 12.29 32.74 -8.98
N LEU A 15 13.19 33.01 -8.03
CA LEU A 15 14.40 32.22 -7.80
C LEU A 15 14.11 30.91 -7.06
N CYS A 16 13.21 30.89 -6.06
CA CYS A 16 12.94 29.66 -5.31
C CYS A 16 12.32 28.56 -6.20
N PRO A 17 11.34 28.83 -7.09
CA PRO A 17 10.86 27.83 -8.04
C PRO A 17 11.95 27.36 -9.01
N LEU A 18 12.80 28.28 -9.51
CA LEU A 18 13.92 27.93 -10.38
C LEU A 18 14.95 27.04 -9.68
N LEU A 19 15.26 27.34 -8.42
CA LEU A 19 16.11 26.51 -7.58
C LEU A 19 15.50 25.11 -7.40
N GLY A 20 14.20 25.05 -7.12
CA GLY A 20 13.44 23.80 -7.00
C GLY A 20 13.49 22.94 -8.26
N ARG A 21 13.46 23.57 -9.45
CA ARG A 21 13.55 22.89 -10.76
C ARG A 21 14.88 22.18 -10.99
N LEU A 22 15.99 22.62 -10.40
CA LEU A 22 17.31 22.09 -10.70
C LEU A 22 17.38 20.57 -10.42
N PRO A 23 17.64 19.74 -11.46
CA PRO A 23 17.60 18.29 -11.34
C PRO A 23 18.94 17.74 -10.82
N LEU A 24 19.44 18.29 -9.70
CA LEU A 24 20.74 17.96 -9.12
C LEU A 24 20.88 16.46 -8.86
N ILE A 25 19.83 15.82 -8.33
CA ILE A 25 19.79 14.37 -8.10
C ILE A 25 20.03 13.60 -9.41
N ALA A 26 19.39 14.01 -10.51
CA ALA A 26 19.56 13.34 -11.80
C ALA A 26 20.98 13.51 -12.32
N TRP A 27 21.56 14.70 -12.21
CA TRP A 27 22.95 14.96 -12.61
C TRP A 27 23.95 14.17 -11.79
N ILE A 28 23.80 14.14 -10.47
CA ILE A 28 24.64 13.35 -9.55
C ILE A 28 24.55 11.87 -9.88
N THR A 29 23.33 11.36 -10.04
CA THR A 29 23.10 9.93 -10.33
C THR A 29 23.67 9.55 -11.69
N TYR A 30 23.41 10.34 -12.73
CA TYR A 30 23.94 10.08 -14.06
C TYR A 30 25.47 10.18 -14.10
N GLY A 31 26.06 11.17 -13.43
CA GLY A 31 27.51 11.33 -13.36
C GLY A 31 28.23 10.14 -12.73
N LEU A 32 27.65 9.57 -11.67
CA LEU A 32 28.28 8.48 -10.90
C LEU A 32 27.91 7.08 -11.40
N THR A 33 26.72 6.90 -11.99
CA THR A 33 26.19 5.57 -12.32
C THR A 33 25.88 5.39 -13.81
N ARG A 34 25.91 6.48 -14.60
CA ARG A 34 25.43 6.54 -15.99
C ARG A 34 23.96 6.16 -16.19
N ARG A 35 23.18 6.03 -15.11
CA ARG A 35 21.74 5.77 -15.16
C ARG A 35 20.94 7.07 -15.16
N GLN A 36 19.89 7.13 -15.98
CA GLN A 36 18.95 8.24 -16.01
C GLN A 36 17.73 7.89 -15.15
N LEU A 37 17.59 8.51 -13.97
CA LEU A 37 16.49 8.24 -13.03
C LEU A 37 15.10 8.42 -13.66
N SER A 38 14.93 9.37 -14.57
CA SER A 38 13.66 9.61 -15.27
C SER A 38 13.24 8.45 -16.19
N GLN A 39 14.14 7.51 -16.48
CA GLN A 39 13.90 6.36 -17.36
C GLN A 39 13.92 5.02 -16.62
N VAL A 40 14.08 5.01 -15.30
CA VAL A 40 14.19 3.78 -14.49
C VAL A 40 13.31 3.83 -13.24
N GLY A 41 12.80 2.68 -12.79
CA GLY A 41 11.93 2.62 -11.61
C GLY A 41 10.60 3.33 -11.83
N THR A 42 10.22 4.23 -10.92
CA THR A 42 8.97 5.02 -11.01
C THR A 42 9.08 6.21 -11.98
N GLY A 43 10.29 6.53 -12.47
CA GLY A 43 10.56 7.76 -13.22
C GLY A 43 10.72 9.02 -12.34
N ASN A 44 10.57 8.91 -11.02
CA ASN A 44 10.76 10.03 -10.11
C ASN A 44 12.24 10.34 -9.90
N VAL A 45 12.54 11.64 -9.80
CA VAL A 45 13.90 12.12 -9.50
C VAL A 45 13.99 12.40 -8.00
N SER A 46 13.77 11.40 -7.16
CA SER A 46 13.74 11.56 -5.70
C SER A 46 15.05 11.11 -5.04
N VAL A 47 15.23 11.51 -3.77
CA VAL A 47 16.33 11.00 -2.93
C VAL A 47 16.22 9.48 -2.76
N SER A 48 15.00 8.97 -2.55
CA SER A 48 14.76 7.52 -2.46
C SER A 48 15.15 6.81 -3.76
N ALA A 49 14.78 7.35 -4.92
CA ALA A 49 15.17 6.81 -6.21
C ALA A 49 16.70 6.79 -6.40
N ALA A 50 17.40 7.82 -5.91
CA ALA A 50 18.87 7.87 -5.93
C ALA A 50 19.52 6.79 -5.05
N PHE A 51 19.00 6.53 -3.84
CA PHE A 51 19.44 5.39 -3.03
C PHE A 51 19.14 4.06 -3.72
N TYR A 52 17.94 3.92 -4.26
CA TYR A 52 17.48 2.68 -4.90
C TYR A 52 18.34 2.30 -6.11
N GLN A 53 18.57 3.24 -7.02
CA GLN A 53 19.27 3.00 -8.29
C GLN A 53 20.78 3.18 -8.18
N GLY A 54 21.24 4.15 -7.37
CA GLY A 54 22.63 4.57 -7.31
C GLY A 54 23.39 4.14 -6.05
N GLY A 55 22.72 3.55 -5.07
CA GLY A 55 23.36 3.09 -3.83
C GLY A 55 23.62 4.21 -2.82
N ARG A 56 24.35 3.88 -1.75
CA ARG A 56 24.44 4.73 -0.56
C ARG A 56 25.12 6.07 -0.84
N LEU A 57 26.21 6.06 -1.60
CA LEU A 57 26.98 7.27 -1.90
C LEU A 57 26.14 8.28 -2.72
N VAL A 58 25.49 7.81 -3.78
CA VAL A 58 24.63 8.64 -4.65
C VAL A 58 23.45 9.19 -3.85
N GLY A 59 22.84 8.35 -3.01
CA GLY A 59 21.76 8.76 -2.12
C GLY A 59 22.16 9.86 -1.12
N ILE A 60 23.34 9.75 -0.49
CA ILE A 60 23.86 10.78 0.43
C ILE A 60 24.09 12.10 -0.31
N LEU A 61 24.72 12.07 -1.49
CA LEU A 61 24.92 13.28 -2.29
C LEU A 61 23.58 13.91 -2.74
N ALA A 62 22.59 13.07 -3.07
CA ALA A 62 21.24 13.53 -3.35
C ALA A 62 20.62 14.24 -2.15
N VAL A 63 20.71 13.67 -0.93
CA VAL A 63 20.26 14.33 0.31
C VAL A 63 20.93 15.69 0.48
N LEU A 64 22.26 15.74 0.39
CA LEU A 64 23.03 16.99 0.58
C LEU A 64 22.62 18.07 -0.43
N SER A 65 22.43 17.67 -1.70
CA SER A 65 22.02 18.62 -2.75
C SER A 65 20.62 19.19 -2.54
N GLU A 66 19.66 18.37 -2.09
CA GLU A 66 18.30 18.85 -1.80
C GLU A 66 18.25 19.65 -0.49
N ALA A 67 19.02 19.23 0.52
CA ALA A 67 19.18 19.94 1.78
C ALA A 67 19.71 21.36 1.54
N PHE A 68 20.76 21.48 0.71
CA PHE A 68 21.34 22.77 0.33
C PHE A 68 20.30 23.70 -0.28
N LYS A 69 19.47 23.22 -1.22
CA LYS A 69 18.41 24.04 -1.83
C LYS A 69 17.38 24.53 -0.81
N GLY A 70 16.96 23.66 0.12
CA GLY A 70 16.03 24.02 1.19
C GLY A 70 16.59 25.09 2.13
N ILE A 71 17.83 24.90 2.58
CA ILE A 71 18.55 25.85 3.44
C ILE A 71 18.74 27.19 2.73
N ALA A 72 19.19 27.17 1.46
CA ALA A 72 19.40 28.37 0.68
C ALA A 72 18.12 29.20 0.50
N ALA A 73 16.97 28.56 0.26
CA ALA A 73 15.69 29.26 0.14
C ALA A 73 15.27 29.96 1.44
N VAL A 74 15.51 29.33 2.59
CA VAL A 74 15.21 29.91 3.91
C VAL A 74 16.15 31.07 4.23
N LEU A 75 17.46 30.90 4.00
CA LEU A 75 18.44 31.97 4.24
C LEU A 75 18.21 33.19 3.32
N LEU A 76 17.82 32.95 2.07
CA LEU A 76 17.44 34.01 1.15
C LEU A 76 16.24 34.81 1.67
N ALA A 77 15.19 34.12 2.13
CA ALA A 77 14.02 34.78 2.71
C ALA A 77 14.39 35.57 3.97
N ARG A 78 15.16 34.97 4.88
CA ARG A 78 15.64 35.61 6.11
C ARG A 78 16.44 36.89 5.85
N TYR A 79 17.22 36.93 4.77
CA TYR A 79 18.00 38.10 4.40
C TYR A 79 17.10 39.30 4.03
N PHE A 80 16.03 39.08 3.26
CA PHE A 80 15.12 40.16 2.84
C PHE A 80 14.01 40.45 3.87
N PHE A 81 13.66 39.47 4.70
CA PHE A 81 12.52 39.50 5.63
C PHE A 81 12.94 39.06 7.05
N PRO A 82 13.90 39.74 7.70
CA PRO A 82 14.48 39.27 8.97
C PRO A 82 13.49 39.24 10.15
N THR A 83 12.40 40.01 10.07
CA THR A 83 11.36 40.09 11.11
C THR A 83 10.05 39.39 10.74
N GLN A 84 9.99 38.76 9.57
CA GLN A 84 8.78 38.12 9.03
C GLN A 84 9.07 36.65 8.68
N PRO A 85 9.07 35.76 9.70
CA PRO A 85 9.46 34.35 9.55
C PRO A 85 8.54 33.57 8.60
N GLU A 86 7.32 34.04 8.34
CA GLU A 86 6.40 33.45 7.36
C GLU A 86 7.00 33.40 5.95
N TRP A 87 7.86 34.35 5.57
CA TRP A 87 8.52 34.37 4.26
C TRP A 87 9.49 33.21 4.07
N GLU A 88 10.07 32.69 5.15
CA GLU A 88 10.92 31.49 5.10
C GLU A 88 10.09 30.25 4.74
N ILE A 89 8.84 30.17 5.20
CA ILE A 89 7.93 29.07 4.84
C ILE A 89 7.38 29.28 3.42
N ILE A 90 7.07 30.52 3.04
CA ILE A 90 6.64 30.88 1.67
C ILE A 90 7.74 30.54 0.65
N SER A 91 9.02 30.77 0.97
CA SER A 91 10.12 30.40 0.07
C SER A 91 10.23 28.88 -0.12
N LEU A 92 9.95 28.09 0.93
CA LEU A 92 9.86 26.62 0.83
C LEU A 92 8.66 26.18 -0.01
N ILE A 93 7.50 26.83 0.11
CA ILE A 93 6.33 26.57 -0.75
C ILE A 93 6.71 26.79 -2.22
N MET A 94 7.34 27.92 -2.53
CA MET A 94 7.76 28.25 -3.90
C MET A 94 8.80 27.25 -4.45
N LEU A 95 9.73 26.83 -3.60
CA LEU A 95 10.71 25.79 -3.95
C LEU A 95 10.03 24.45 -4.24
N VAL A 96 9.08 24.02 -3.41
CA VAL A 96 8.32 22.78 -3.59
C VAL A 96 7.51 22.81 -4.89
N LEU A 97 6.86 23.93 -5.21
CA LEU A 97 6.14 24.08 -6.48
C LEU A 97 7.06 23.91 -7.70
N GLY A 98 8.24 24.53 -7.66
CA GLY A 98 9.26 24.34 -8.70
C GLY A 98 9.74 22.88 -8.80
N ARG A 99 9.91 22.23 -7.65
CA ARG A 99 10.31 20.82 -7.59
C ARG A 99 9.23 19.90 -8.15
N TYR A 100 7.96 20.17 -7.87
CA TYR A 100 6.82 19.38 -8.33
C TYR A 100 6.63 19.50 -9.84
N TRP A 101 6.38 20.73 -10.35
CA TRP A 101 5.98 20.93 -11.75
C TRP A 101 7.08 20.69 -12.76
N MET A 102 8.35 20.92 -12.38
CA MET A 102 9.44 20.94 -13.36
C MET A 102 10.55 19.93 -13.08
N GLY A 103 10.61 19.36 -11.87
CA GLY A 103 11.66 18.40 -11.51
C GLY A 103 11.17 16.96 -11.29
N ASN A 104 9.87 16.68 -11.27
CA ASN A 104 9.27 15.38 -10.91
C ASN A 104 9.67 14.86 -9.51
N GLY A 105 9.29 15.58 -8.46
CA GLY A 105 9.60 15.20 -7.08
C GLY A 105 8.84 16.03 -6.06
N ALA A 106 8.66 15.47 -4.86
CA ALA A 106 7.80 16.07 -3.85
C ALA A 106 8.46 17.22 -3.04
N GLY A 107 9.78 17.27 -2.99
CA GLY A 107 10.51 18.31 -2.25
C GLY A 107 10.59 18.10 -0.72
N THR A 108 10.23 16.91 -0.22
CA THR A 108 10.24 16.59 1.22
C THR A 108 11.59 16.90 1.89
N THR A 109 12.70 16.49 1.28
CA THR A 109 14.05 16.72 1.83
C THR A 109 14.38 18.21 1.91
N ASN A 110 13.99 18.99 0.90
CA ASN A 110 14.19 20.44 0.92
C ASN A 110 13.42 21.09 2.07
N VAL A 111 12.17 20.69 2.26
CA VAL A 111 11.31 21.22 3.33
C VAL A 111 11.88 20.85 4.70
N VAL A 112 12.27 19.59 4.92
CA VAL A 112 12.83 19.16 6.21
C VAL A 112 14.05 19.99 6.59
N TRP A 113 15.03 20.11 5.68
CA TRP A 113 16.28 20.81 5.99
C TRP A 113 16.12 22.34 6.02
N GLY A 114 15.29 22.91 5.16
CA GLY A 114 14.94 24.32 5.26
C GLY A 114 14.25 24.61 6.59
N PHE A 115 13.34 23.74 7.01
CA PHE A 115 12.61 23.94 8.26
C PHE A 115 13.49 23.76 9.51
N VAL A 116 14.50 22.88 9.48
CA VAL A 116 15.52 22.81 10.55
C VAL A 116 16.21 24.16 10.75
N VAL A 117 16.49 24.90 9.66
CA VAL A 117 17.10 26.24 9.72
C VAL A 117 16.09 27.31 10.14
N HIS A 118 14.83 27.15 9.75
CA HIS A 118 13.74 28.03 10.16
C HIS A 118 13.47 27.95 11.67
N ASP A 119 13.23 26.75 12.19
CA ASP A 119 12.98 26.50 13.62
C ASP A 119 13.42 25.09 14.02
N TRP A 120 14.63 25.02 14.58
CA TRP A 120 15.22 23.75 15.00
C TRP A 120 14.44 23.06 16.14
N ARG A 121 13.72 23.82 16.99
CA ARG A 121 12.97 23.26 18.13
C ARG A 121 11.73 22.52 17.62
N VAL A 122 10.97 23.17 16.74
CA VAL A 122 9.81 22.56 16.09
C VAL A 122 10.28 21.35 15.27
N ALA A 123 11.37 21.49 14.49
CA ALA A 123 11.91 20.40 13.69
C ALA A 123 12.30 19.18 14.54
N LEU A 124 12.96 19.40 15.69
CA LEU A 124 13.34 18.33 16.62
C LEU A 124 12.12 17.63 17.22
N LEU A 125 11.11 18.37 17.66
CA LEU A 125 9.89 17.80 18.24
C LEU A 125 9.09 17.00 17.20
N VAL A 126 8.94 17.53 15.98
CA VAL A 126 8.31 16.81 14.86
C VAL A 126 9.09 15.53 14.56
N PHE A 127 10.42 15.57 14.56
CA PHE A 127 11.26 14.40 14.33
C PHE A 127 11.09 13.33 15.41
N LEU A 128 11.12 13.72 16.70
CA LEU A 128 10.97 12.77 17.81
C LEU A 128 9.58 12.15 17.85
N ILE A 129 8.52 12.97 17.80
CA ILE A 129 7.13 12.49 17.87
C ILE A 129 6.77 11.71 16.60
N GLY A 130 7.16 12.22 15.43
CA GLY A 130 6.96 11.55 14.14
C GLY A 130 7.70 10.20 14.07
N GLY A 131 8.94 10.14 14.58
CA GLY A 131 9.72 8.90 14.65
C GLY A 131 9.11 7.85 15.57
N ILE A 132 8.62 8.25 16.75
CA ILE A 132 7.89 7.37 17.67
C ILE A 132 6.59 6.87 17.02
N SER A 133 5.80 7.78 16.44
CA SER A 133 4.57 7.43 15.72
C SER A 133 4.84 6.44 14.58
N PHE A 134 5.89 6.65 13.79
CA PHE A 134 6.28 5.73 12.73
C PHE A 134 6.66 4.35 13.27
N THR A 135 7.37 4.30 14.40
CA THR A 135 7.79 3.06 15.05
C THR A 135 6.60 2.26 15.59
N ILE A 136 5.57 2.94 16.11
CA ILE A 136 4.37 2.32 16.69
C ILE A 136 3.41 1.83 15.61
N PHE A 137 3.02 2.72 14.68
CA PHE A 137 1.98 2.39 13.69
C PHE A 137 2.52 1.56 12.53
N ARG A 138 3.84 1.62 12.26
CA ARG A 138 4.53 0.95 11.14
C ARG A 138 3.81 1.10 9.80
N ASP A 139 3.01 2.16 9.65
CA ASP A 139 2.29 2.54 8.45
C ASP A 139 2.82 3.89 7.96
N ARG A 140 3.39 3.87 6.75
CA ARG A 140 3.99 5.05 6.10
C ARG A 140 2.97 6.10 5.72
N THR A 141 1.78 5.69 5.25
CA THR A 141 0.78 6.66 4.76
C THR A 141 0.22 7.44 5.93
N THR A 142 -0.15 6.74 7.00
CA THR A 142 -0.57 7.36 8.27
C THR A 142 0.55 8.18 8.89
N GLY A 143 1.80 7.68 8.89
CA GLY A 143 2.95 8.42 9.39
C GLY A 143 3.22 9.72 8.64
N ARG A 144 3.13 9.71 7.29
CA ARG A 144 3.34 10.89 6.45
C ARG A 144 2.28 11.95 6.70
N ILE A 145 1.00 11.57 6.72
CA ILE A 145 -0.11 12.48 7.03
C ILE A 145 0.02 13.01 8.46
N GLY A 146 0.37 12.14 9.40
CA GLY A 146 0.62 12.50 10.80
C GLY A 146 1.68 13.60 10.93
N VAL A 147 2.82 13.47 10.24
CA VAL A 147 3.88 14.49 10.25
C VAL A 147 3.41 15.83 9.65
N LEU A 148 2.64 15.80 8.56
CA LEU A 148 2.10 17.03 7.94
C LEU A 148 1.12 17.79 8.84
N ILE A 149 0.38 17.09 9.71
CA ILE A 149 -0.55 17.68 10.67
C ILE A 149 0.18 18.11 11.95
N LEU A 150 1.09 17.27 12.43
CA LEU A 150 1.89 17.53 13.62
C LEU A 150 2.75 18.78 13.48
N PHE A 151 3.23 19.02 12.27
CA PHE A 151 4.06 20.16 11.91
C PHE A 151 3.44 21.53 12.26
N PRO A 152 2.30 21.96 11.66
CA PRO A 152 1.66 23.22 12.00
C PRO A 152 1.13 23.23 13.44
N LEU A 153 0.77 22.07 13.99
CA LEU A 153 0.30 21.97 15.37
C LEU A 153 1.39 22.34 16.38
N ILE A 154 2.59 21.76 16.27
CA ILE A 154 3.71 22.09 17.16
C ILE A 154 4.12 23.55 16.99
N LEU A 155 4.09 24.06 15.76
CA LEU A 155 4.38 25.46 15.47
C LEU A 155 3.38 26.39 16.18
N ALA A 156 2.08 26.05 16.14
CA ALA A 156 1.03 26.80 16.81
C ALA A 156 1.14 26.74 18.34
N LEU A 157 1.61 25.62 18.89
CA LEU A 157 1.84 25.49 20.34
C LEU A 157 3.04 26.32 20.82
N LEU A 158 4.12 26.38 20.03
CA LEU A 158 5.32 27.12 20.41
C LEU A 158 5.25 28.62 20.07
N HIS A 159 4.49 29.01 19.06
CA HIS A 159 4.36 30.39 18.59
C HIS A 159 2.88 30.80 18.38
N PRO A 160 2.04 30.78 19.43
CA PRO A 160 0.59 30.91 19.31
C PRO A 160 0.11 32.28 18.77
N SER A 161 0.91 33.33 18.93
CA SER A 161 0.60 34.68 18.47
C SER A 161 0.95 34.94 16.99
N ASP A 162 1.74 34.07 16.36
CA ASP A 162 2.23 34.24 14.99
C ASP A 162 1.34 33.51 13.98
N THR A 163 0.17 34.11 13.74
CA THR A 163 -0.85 33.52 12.85
C THR A 163 -0.38 33.37 11.41
N ALA A 164 0.40 34.31 10.87
CA ALA A 164 0.90 34.27 9.49
C ALA A 164 1.84 33.08 9.26
N ARG A 165 2.71 32.81 10.23
CA ARG A 165 3.63 31.67 10.20
C ARG A 165 2.90 30.34 10.32
N ILE A 166 1.90 30.23 11.19
CA ILE A 166 1.05 29.03 11.32
C ILE A 166 0.28 28.77 10.02
N MET A 167 -0.36 29.80 9.45
CA MET A 167 -1.12 29.66 8.20
C MET A 167 -0.23 29.24 7.04
N SER A 168 0.97 29.79 6.93
CA SER A 168 1.94 29.38 5.92
C SER A 168 2.39 27.93 6.10
N ALA A 169 2.57 27.47 7.34
CA ALA A 169 2.89 26.08 7.64
C ALA A 169 1.75 25.12 7.27
N ILE A 170 0.50 25.48 7.54
CA ILE A 170 -0.69 24.72 7.12
C ILE A 170 -0.74 24.65 5.60
N ALA A 171 -0.53 25.77 4.90
CA ALA A 171 -0.52 25.81 3.44
C ALA A 171 0.56 24.89 2.84
N LEU A 172 1.78 24.91 3.40
CA LEU A 172 2.86 24.01 3.00
C LEU A 172 2.50 22.53 3.26
N GLY A 173 1.91 22.23 4.41
CA GLY A 173 1.45 20.89 4.76
C GLY A 173 0.40 20.35 3.80
N LEU A 174 -0.60 21.17 3.47
CA LEU A 174 -1.65 20.83 2.49
C LEU A 174 -1.07 20.62 1.09
N LEU A 175 -0.15 21.48 0.66
CA LEU A 175 0.53 21.34 -0.63
C LEU A 175 1.29 20.01 -0.72
N LEU A 176 2.10 19.68 0.28
CA LEU A 176 2.82 18.41 0.32
C LEU A 176 1.87 17.21 0.34
N GLY A 177 0.80 17.29 1.15
CA GLY A 177 -0.25 16.27 1.20
C GLY A 177 -0.89 16.01 -0.16
N TRP A 178 -1.21 17.07 -0.90
CA TRP A 178 -1.73 16.98 -2.26
C TRP A 178 -0.72 16.38 -3.24
N ILE A 179 0.55 16.80 -3.18
CA ILE A 179 1.62 16.25 -4.03
C ILE A 179 1.82 14.75 -3.77
N TYR A 180 1.78 14.31 -2.52
CA TYR A 180 1.95 12.90 -2.15
C TYR A 180 0.87 11.97 -2.72
N GLN A 181 -0.30 12.49 -3.05
CA GLN A 181 -1.35 11.71 -3.73
C GLN A 181 -1.12 11.60 -5.25
N LYS A 182 -0.23 12.42 -5.82
CA LYS A 182 0.03 12.51 -7.26
C LYS A 182 1.34 11.86 -7.69
N ILE A 183 2.33 11.77 -6.81
CA ILE A 183 3.63 11.19 -7.11
C ILE A 183 3.71 9.76 -6.57
N PRO A 184 4.10 8.75 -7.39
CA PRO A 184 4.29 7.38 -6.93
C PRO A 184 5.40 7.27 -5.89
N ASP A 185 5.32 6.34 -4.95
CA ASP A 185 6.34 6.18 -3.91
C ASP A 185 7.45 5.21 -4.35
N ASP A 186 8.69 5.72 -4.46
CA ASP A 186 9.86 4.90 -4.81
C ASP A 186 10.16 3.79 -3.81
N LEU A 187 9.69 3.96 -2.57
CA LEU A 187 9.86 2.96 -1.54
C LEU A 187 8.95 1.72 -1.73
N ASP A 188 8.02 1.77 -2.68
CA ASP A 188 7.17 0.65 -3.09
C ASP A 188 7.79 -0.16 -4.23
N LEU A 189 9.00 0.17 -4.71
CA LEU A 189 9.71 -0.63 -5.72
C LEU A 189 10.35 -1.92 -5.14
N PRO A 190 10.37 -3.05 -5.89
CA PRO A 190 10.86 -4.34 -5.41
C PRO A 190 12.29 -4.27 -4.84
N THR A 191 12.52 -4.82 -3.64
CA THR A 191 13.83 -4.75 -2.96
C THR A 191 14.95 -5.45 -3.74
N LYS A 192 14.65 -6.52 -4.48
CA LYS A 192 15.62 -7.27 -5.29
C LYS A 192 16.26 -6.47 -6.43
N GLN A 193 15.55 -5.44 -6.90
CA GLN A 193 16.03 -4.56 -7.98
C GLN A 193 16.77 -3.33 -7.42
N ALA A 194 16.74 -3.10 -6.10
CA ALA A 194 17.53 -2.06 -5.46
C ALA A 194 19.02 -2.44 -5.41
N ASN A 195 19.88 -1.42 -5.39
CA ASN A 195 21.30 -1.60 -5.15
C ASN A 195 21.55 -2.33 -3.82
N LEU A 196 22.45 -3.32 -3.82
CA LEU A 196 22.74 -4.24 -2.70
C LEU A 196 22.93 -3.51 -1.36
N GLU A 197 23.67 -2.39 -1.36
CA GLU A 197 23.95 -1.62 -0.15
C GLU A 197 22.70 -0.98 0.47
N SER A 198 21.67 -0.72 -0.34
CA SER A 198 20.45 -0.03 0.07
C SER A 198 19.29 -0.99 0.37
N GLN A 199 19.42 -2.28 0.03
CA GLN A 199 18.34 -3.27 0.22
C GLN A 199 17.87 -3.40 1.67
N ALA A 200 18.79 -3.35 2.64
CA ALA A 200 18.43 -3.44 4.07
C ALA A 200 17.58 -2.25 4.53
N VAL A 201 17.92 -1.04 4.08
CA VAL A 201 17.20 0.19 4.40
C VAL A 201 15.82 0.20 3.76
N PHE A 202 15.73 -0.22 2.49
CA PHE A 202 14.43 -0.35 1.80
C PHE A 202 13.53 -1.39 2.45
N ARG A 203 14.09 -2.52 2.92
CA ARG A 203 13.36 -3.52 3.72
C ARG A 203 12.85 -2.94 5.03
N PHE A 204 13.70 -2.25 5.78
CA PHE A 204 13.31 -1.59 7.04
C PHE A 204 12.17 -0.60 6.84
N PHE A 205 12.31 0.31 5.87
CA PHE A 205 11.27 1.30 5.65
C PHE A 205 10.00 0.66 5.11
N ARG A 206 10.06 -0.39 4.26
CA ARG A 206 8.86 -1.09 3.74
C ARG A 206 8.00 -1.64 4.86
N GLY A 207 8.58 -1.77 6.05
CA GLY A 207 8.06 -2.59 7.11
C GLY A 207 8.19 -4.03 6.64
N ASP A 208 8.50 -4.94 7.55
CA ASP A 208 7.85 -6.23 7.46
C ASP A 208 6.36 -5.90 7.49
N LYS A 209 5.71 -5.75 6.33
CA LYS A 209 4.25 -5.61 6.26
C LYS A 209 3.75 -6.73 7.16
N ALA A 210 3.15 -6.33 8.28
CA ALA A 210 2.64 -7.26 9.27
C ALA A 210 1.88 -8.33 8.49
N ILE A 211 2.35 -9.57 8.60
CA ILE A 211 1.94 -10.68 7.76
C ILE A 211 0.43 -10.64 7.64
N ILE A 212 -0.05 -10.31 6.44
CA ILE A 212 -1.45 -9.95 6.25
C ILE A 212 -2.27 -11.22 6.38
N SER A 213 -3.08 -11.32 7.42
CA SER A 213 -3.96 -12.45 7.68
C SER A 213 -5.39 -12.17 7.21
N LEU A 214 -6.11 -13.22 6.82
CA LEU A 214 -7.56 -13.18 6.60
C LEU A 214 -8.36 -12.76 7.85
N ASP A 215 -7.77 -12.81 9.06
CA ASP A 215 -8.40 -12.32 10.29
C ASP A 215 -8.60 -10.79 10.30
N SER A 216 -7.75 -10.07 9.57
CA SER A 216 -7.83 -8.62 9.44
C SER A 216 -8.85 -8.19 8.39
N LYS A 217 -9.35 -6.95 8.46
CA LYS A 217 -10.21 -6.39 7.40
C LYS A 217 -9.36 -6.10 6.17
N LEU A 218 -9.69 -6.74 5.04
CA LEU A 218 -8.96 -6.59 3.79
C LEU A 218 -9.73 -5.78 2.74
N ASP A 219 -8.99 -5.05 1.90
CA ASP A 219 -9.51 -4.24 0.80
C ASP A 219 -9.29 -4.95 -0.53
N ALA A 220 -10.38 -5.20 -1.27
CA ALA A 220 -10.34 -5.89 -2.56
C ALA A 220 -9.46 -5.19 -3.60
N HIS A 221 -9.33 -3.86 -3.54
CA HIS A 221 -8.45 -3.11 -4.44
C HIS A 221 -6.96 -3.33 -4.17
N LYS A 222 -6.60 -3.90 -3.00
CA LYS A 222 -5.21 -4.18 -2.61
C LYS A 222 -4.86 -5.66 -2.68
N VAL A 223 -5.80 -6.53 -2.33
CA VAL A 223 -5.54 -7.98 -2.18
C VAL A 223 -6.34 -8.87 -3.14
N GLY A 224 -7.13 -8.27 -4.03
CA GLY A 224 -8.07 -8.99 -4.88
C GLY A 224 -9.35 -9.41 -4.16
N GLN A 225 -10.38 -9.72 -4.94
CA GLN A 225 -11.73 -9.95 -4.42
C GLN A 225 -11.82 -11.22 -3.58
N LYS A 226 -11.15 -12.30 -3.98
CA LYS A 226 -11.18 -13.60 -3.26
C LYS A 226 -10.67 -13.46 -1.83
N ALA A 227 -9.49 -12.88 -1.66
CA ALA A 227 -8.91 -12.67 -0.33
C ALA A 227 -9.78 -11.75 0.53
N ALA A 228 -10.29 -10.65 -0.04
CA ALA A 228 -11.18 -9.73 0.67
C ALA A 228 -12.49 -10.40 1.11
N THR A 229 -13.11 -11.18 0.23
CA THR A 229 -14.36 -11.90 0.52
C THR A 229 -14.15 -12.96 1.60
N LEU A 230 -13.06 -13.74 1.53
CA LEU A 230 -12.74 -14.74 2.56
C LEU A 230 -12.47 -14.11 3.93
N SER A 231 -11.76 -12.97 3.96
CA SER A 231 -11.57 -12.19 5.19
C SER A 231 -12.91 -11.73 5.77
N GLN A 232 -13.82 -11.23 4.93
CA GLN A 232 -15.15 -10.82 5.35
C GLN A 232 -15.96 -11.98 5.93
N LEU A 233 -16.02 -13.12 5.23
CA LEU A 233 -16.71 -14.33 5.69
C LEU A 233 -16.15 -14.81 7.03
N LYS A 234 -14.83 -14.84 7.19
CA LYS A 234 -14.19 -15.25 8.45
C LYS A 234 -14.60 -14.34 9.60
N ARG A 235 -14.62 -13.02 9.37
CA ARG A 235 -15.04 -12.03 10.36
C ARG A 235 -16.54 -12.08 10.68
N TRP A 236 -17.36 -12.63 9.79
CA TRP A 236 -18.77 -12.95 10.05
C TRP A 236 -18.97 -14.26 10.83
N GLY A 237 -17.89 -14.97 11.17
CA GLY A 237 -17.95 -16.20 11.95
C GLY A 237 -18.09 -17.48 11.12
N TYR A 238 -18.05 -17.39 9.78
CA TYR A 238 -18.00 -18.59 8.95
C TYR A 238 -16.66 -19.32 9.14
N ALA A 239 -16.70 -20.65 9.03
CA ALA A 239 -15.54 -21.52 9.16
C ALA A 239 -14.60 -21.43 7.95
N VAL A 240 -13.90 -20.30 7.84
CA VAL A 240 -12.88 -20.06 6.81
C VAL A 240 -11.51 -20.50 7.35
N PRO A 241 -10.77 -21.37 6.63
CA PRO A 241 -9.44 -21.80 7.04
C PRO A 241 -8.49 -20.62 7.25
N THR A 242 -7.57 -20.76 8.20
CA THR A 242 -6.49 -19.77 8.41
C THR A 242 -5.74 -19.53 7.12
N GLY A 243 -5.49 -18.26 6.82
CA GLY A 243 -4.82 -17.86 5.60
C GLY A 243 -4.19 -16.49 5.71
N TRP A 244 -3.26 -16.28 4.78
CA TRP A 244 -2.41 -15.12 4.67
C TRP A 244 -2.38 -14.64 3.24
N VAL A 245 -2.02 -13.39 3.05
CA VAL A 245 -2.00 -12.75 1.75
C VAL A 245 -0.64 -12.13 1.51
N LEU A 246 -0.09 -12.40 0.33
CA LEU A 246 1.04 -11.68 -0.24
C LEU A 246 0.50 -10.64 -1.25
N PRO A 247 0.55 -9.34 -0.93
CA PRO A 247 0.16 -8.29 -1.86
C PRO A 247 0.99 -8.30 -3.15
N PRO A 248 0.47 -7.71 -4.24
CA PRO A 248 1.25 -7.57 -5.46
C PRO A 248 2.53 -6.77 -5.23
N GLY A 249 3.64 -7.22 -5.84
CA GLY A 249 4.95 -6.56 -5.76
C GLY A 249 5.68 -6.68 -4.41
N ASP A 250 5.11 -7.45 -3.47
CA ASP A 250 5.66 -7.64 -2.14
C ASP A 250 6.69 -8.77 -2.07
N ASP A 251 7.57 -8.72 -1.06
CA ASP A 251 8.59 -9.77 -0.87
C ASP A 251 7.97 -10.99 -0.19
N SER A 252 8.10 -12.17 -0.80
CA SER A 252 7.57 -13.41 -0.25
C SER A 252 8.43 -13.99 0.87
N GLU A 253 9.70 -13.57 1.00
CA GLU A 253 10.64 -14.18 1.94
C GLU A 253 10.20 -14.14 3.41
N PRO A 254 9.69 -13.02 3.96
CA PRO A 254 9.20 -12.97 5.34
C PRO A 254 8.02 -13.93 5.57
N LEU A 255 7.10 -14.00 4.61
CA LEU A 255 5.94 -14.88 4.66
C LEU A 255 6.37 -16.35 4.60
N VAL A 256 7.26 -16.71 3.66
CA VAL A 256 7.81 -18.06 3.54
C VAL A 256 8.55 -18.50 4.80
N LYS A 257 9.23 -17.58 5.51
CA LYS A 257 9.91 -17.85 6.79
C LYS A 257 8.94 -18.04 7.94
N TYR A 258 7.87 -17.26 7.99
CA TYR A 258 6.89 -17.31 9.08
C TYR A 258 5.93 -18.50 8.99
N LEU A 259 5.49 -18.88 7.79
CA LEU A 259 4.38 -19.81 7.64
C LEU A 259 4.68 -21.20 8.22
N PRO A 260 3.74 -21.78 8.98
CA PRO A 260 3.86 -23.13 9.48
C PRO A 260 3.74 -24.11 8.29
N LEU A 261 4.74 -24.97 8.14
CA LEU A 261 4.84 -25.93 7.05
C LEU A 261 5.05 -27.31 7.65
N SER A 262 4.13 -28.23 7.39
CA SER A 262 4.23 -29.63 7.79
C SER A 262 3.47 -30.51 6.80
N GLU A 263 3.77 -31.81 6.80
CA GLU A 263 3.02 -32.78 5.98
C GLU A 263 1.60 -33.02 6.49
N SER A 264 1.36 -32.80 7.79
CA SER A 264 0.06 -32.94 8.43
C SER A 264 -0.85 -31.73 8.18
N GLU A 265 -0.28 -30.54 7.96
CA GLU A 265 -1.00 -29.30 7.67
C GLU A 265 -0.49 -28.66 6.38
N PRO A 266 -0.74 -29.28 5.21
CA PRO A 266 -0.32 -28.69 3.94
C PRO A 266 -0.99 -27.33 3.70
N LEU A 267 -0.31 -26.47 2.95
CA LEU A 267 -0.84 -25.21 2.49
C LEU A 267 -1.35 -25.32 1.04
N ILE A 268 -2.29 -24.45 0.70
CA ILE A 268 -2.73 -24.18 -0.67
C ILE A 268 -2.38 -22.74 -1.03
N VAL A 269 -1.80 -22.55 -2.22
CA VAL A 269 -1.40 -21.25 -2.76
C VAL A 269 -2.31 -20.92 -3.93
N ARG A 270 -3.04 -19.81 -3.84
CA ARG A 270 -4.14 -19.43 -4.72
C ARG A 270 -3.92 -18.03 -5.27
N SER A 271 -4.32 -17.82 -6.51
CA SER A 271 -4.45 -16.49 -7.09
C SER A 271 -5.59 -15.70 -6.45
N SER A 272 -5.37 -14.40 -6.27
CA SER A 272 -6.39 -13.42 -5.91
C SER A 272 -6.13 -12.16 -6.75
N ALA A 273 -6.64 -12.13 -7.97
CA ALA A 273 -6.39 -11.02 -8.88
C ALA A 273 -7.26 -9.79 -8.54
N ILE A 274 -6.69 -8.60 -8.73
CA ILE A 274 -7.41 -7.34 -8.51
C ILE A 274 -8.35 -7.11 -9.70
N GLY A 275 -9.63 -6.83 -9.42
CA GLY A 275 -10.64 -6.67 -10.46
C GLY A 275 -11.04 -7.97 -11.17
N GLU A 276 -10.68 -9.13 -10.62
CA GLU A 276 -11.00 -10.46 -11.17
C GLU A 276 -12.50 -10.76 -11.18
N ASP A 277 -13.16 -10.38 -10.10
CA ASP A 277 -14.57 -10.67 -9.84
C ASP A 277 -15.35 -9.35 -9.89
N SER A 278 -16.12 -9.18 -10.95
CA SER A 278 -17.13 -8.12 -11.07
C SER A 278 -18.52 -8.76 -10.96
N GLN A 279 -19.57 -7.95 -10.79
CA GLN A 279 -20.95 -8.45 -10.85
C GLN A 279 -21.27 -9.20 -12.17
N LEU A 280 -20.45 -9.06 -13.21
CA LEU A 280 -20.68 -9.57 -14.56
C LEU A 280 -19.67 -10.65 -14.99
N SER A 281 -18.68 -10.99 -14.16
CA SER A 281 -17.62 -11.92 -14.55
C SER A 281 -16.89 -12.56 -13.36
N SER A 282 -16.76 -13.89 -13.40
CA SER A 282 -15.82 -14.66 -12.57
C SER A 282 -14.74 -15.25 -13.48
N ALA A 283 -13.46 -15.03 -13.20
CA ALA A 283 -12.36 -15.63 -13.97
C ALA A 283 -12.09 -17.10 -13.59
N ALA A 284 -13.15 -17.87 -13.33
CA ALA A 284 -13.09 -19.27 -12.94
C ALA A 284 -12.25 -20.07 -13.95
N GLY A 285 -11.25 -20.79 -13.44
CA GLY A 285 -10.37 -21.63 -14.24
C GLY A 285 -9.26 -20.92 -15.04
N GLN A 286 -9.15 -19.58 -14.97
CA GLN A 286 -8.10 -18.85 -15.71
C GLN A 286 -6.77 -18.79 -14.97
N TYR A 287 -6.80 -18.80 -13.63
CA TYR A 287 -5.62 -18.66 -12.80
C TYR A 287 -5.34 -19.92 -11.99
N GLN A 288 -4.07 -20.14 -11.66
CA GLN A 288 -3.61 -21.38 -11.05
C GLN A 288 -3.84 -21.37 -9.53
N SER A 289 -4.05 -22.56 -8.97
CA SER A 289 -3.93 -22.85 -7.54
C SER A 289 -3.02 -24.07 -7.36
N ILE A 290 -2.06 -23.98 -6.46
CA ILE A 290 -1.10 -25.05 -6.16
C ILE A 290 -1.45 -25.64 -4.80
N LEU A 291 -1.69 -26.94 -4.77
CA LEU A 291 -2.11 -27.70 -3.59
C LEU A 291 -0.93 -28.46 -2.98
N ASN A 292 -1.13 -28.99 -1.76
CA ASN A 292 -0.19 -29.87 -1.06
C ASN A 292 1.21 -29.28 -0.86
N VAL A 293 1.27 -27.99 -0.54
CA VAL A 293 2.54 -27.30 -0.29
C VAL A 293 2.96 -27.55 1.16
N THR A 294 4.01 -28.36 1.36
CA THR A 294 4.46 -28.82 2.68
C THR A 294 5.87 -28.36 3.05
N THR A 295 6.65 -27.81 2.12
CA THR A 295 8.04 -27.38 2.35
C THR A 295 8.26 -25.94 1.93
N ARG A 296 9.29 -25.28 2.50
CA ARG A 296 9.63 -23.89 2.17
C ARG A 296 10.03 -23.70 0.71
N PRO A 297 10.88 -24.57 0.10
CA PRO A 297 11.19 -24.46 -1.32
C PRO A 297 9.94 -24.61 -2.19
N ALA A 298 9.07 -25.58 -1.90
CA ALA A 298 7.82 -25.78 -2.64
C ALA A 298 6.87 -24.58 -2.50
N LEU A 299 6.82 -23.93 -1.33
CA LEU A 299 6.02 -22.72 -1.12
C LEU A 299 6.52 -21.56 -1.98
N GLN A 300 7.83 -21.34 -2.02
CA GLN A 300 8.41 -20.27 -2.81
C GLN A 300 8.20 -20.51 -4.32
N GLU A 301 8.34 -21.75 -4.76
CA GLU A 301 8.04 -22.15 -6.13
C GLU A 301 6.55 -21.96 -6.45
N ALA A 302 5.65 -22.42 -5.59
CA ALA A 302 4.21 -22.28 -5.76
C ALA A 302 3.76 -20.82 -5.87
N ILE A 303 4.32 -19.92 -5.03
CA ILE A 303 4.08 -18.47 -5.12
C ILE A 303 4.51 -17.94 -6.49
N THR A 304 5.68 -18.36 -6.97
CA THR A 304 6.22 -17.92 -8.26
C THR A 304 5.35 -18.40 -9.42
N GLN A 305 4.92 -19.67 -9.41
CA GLN A 305 4.03 -20.23 -10.43
C GLN A 305 2.66 -19.54 -10.43
N VAL A 306 2.07 -19.32 -9.25
CA VAL A 306 0.80 -18.61 -9.14
C VAL A 306 0.94 -17.20 -9.72
N LEU A 307 1.96 -16.44 -9.33
CA LEU A 307 2.21 -15.09 -9.89
C LEU A 307 2.37 -15.12 -11.42
N ALA A 308 3.17 -16.05 -11.95
CA ALA A 308 3.38 -16.21 -13.39
C ALA A 308 2.08 -16.57 -14.14
N SER A 309 1.13 -17.23 -13.49
CA SER A 309 -0.15 -17.57 -14.10
C SER A 309 -1.00 -16.34 -14.48
N TYR A 310 -0.70 -15.17 -13.90
CA TYR A 310 -1.33 -13.92 -14.31
C TYR A 310 -1.06 -13.60 -15.78
N ASP A 311 0.16 -13.85 -16.27
CA ASP A 311 0.59 -13.52 -17.63
C ASP A 311 0.41 -14.67 -18.63
N HIS A 312 -0.26 -15.76 -18.25
CA HIS A 312 -0.55 -16.83 -19.18
C HIS A 312 -1.35 -16.31 -20.39
N PRO A 313 -1.12 -16.86 -21.61
CA PRO A 313 -1.84 -16.41 -22.81
C PRO A 313 -3.37 -16.48 -22.66
N SER A 314 -3.88 -17.52 -22.01
CA SER A 314 -5.32 -17.69 -21.72
C SER A 314 -5.86 -16.58 -20.80
N ALA A 315 -5.15 -16.28 -19.71
CA ALA A 315 -5.53 -15.24 -18.76
C ALA A 315 -5.46 -13.84 -19.40
N THR A 316 -4.42 -13.58 -20.19
CA THR A 316 -4.26 -12.34 -20.95
C THR A 316 -5.37 -12.16 -21.98
N GLN A 317 -5.68 -13.21 -22.74
CA GLN A 317 -6.76 -13.19 -23.73
C GLN A 317 -8.13 -13.00 -23.05
N TYR A 318 -8.38 -13.67 -21.92
CA TYR A 318 -9.59 -13.48 -21.14
C TYR A 318 -9.77 -12.03 -20.70
N ARG A 319 -8.71 -11.40 -20.15
CA ARG A 319 -8.75 -9.99 -19.73
C ARG A 319 -9.02 -9.06 -20.92
N ARG A 320 -8.33 -9.28 -22.05
CA ARG A 320 -8.55 -8.51 -23.29
C ARG A 320 -9.99 -8.64 -23.81
N ASN A 321 -10.53 -9.84 -23.85
CA ASN A 321 -11.89 -10.09 -24.35
C ASN A 321 -12.99 -9.48 -23.46
N ARG A 322 -12.66 -9.15 -22.21
CA ARG A 322 -13.58 -8.60 -21.21
C ARG A 322 -13.31 -7.12 -20.90
N ASP A 323 -12.39 -6.49 -21.64
CA ASP A 323 -11.92 -5.12 -21.40
C ASP A 323 -11.49 -4.88 -19.94
N LEU A 324 -10.95 -5.91 -19.29
CA LEU A 324 -10.49 -5.81 -17.91
C LEU A 324 -9.14 -5.08 -17.86
N PRO A 325 -8.96 -4.13 -16.93
CA PRO A 325 -7.71 -3.41 -16.80
C PRO A 325 -6.59 -4.35 -16.39
N ASP A 326 -5.41 -4.17 -16.99
CA ASP A 326 -4.21 -4.84 -16.55
C ASP A 326 -3.73 -4.20 -15.25
N THR A 327 -3.93 -4.89 -14.12
CA THR A 327 -3.61 -4.37 -12.79
C THR A 327 -2.49 -5.19 -12.18
N ALA A 328 -2.80 -5.99 -11.17
CA ALA A 328 -1.84 -6.84 -10.50
C ALA A 328 -2.57 -7.98 -9.76
N MET A 329 -1.82 -8.99 -9.34
CA MET A 329 -2.36 -10.14 -8.63
C MET A 329 -1.70 -10.30 -7.27
N ALA A 330 -2.53 -10.49 -6.25
CA ALA A 330 -2.11 -10.94 -4.94
C ALA A 330 -2.08 -12.48 -4.90
N VAL A 331 -1.30 -13.03 -3.97
CA VAL A 331 -1.27 -14.46 -3.69
C VAL A 331 -1.91 -14.73 -2.34
N LEU A 332 -2.93 -15.57 -2.32
CA LEU A 332 -3.61 -16.04 -1.13
C LEU A 332 -3.02 -17.41 -0.74
N ILE A 333 -2.56 -17.54 0.49
CA ILE A 333 -2.00 -18.80 1.03
C ILE A 333 -2.88 -19.23 2.19
N GLN A 334 -3.45 -20.43 2.16
CA GLN A 334 -4.33 -20.93 3.23
C GLN A 334 -3.89 -22.30 3.71
N LYS A 335 -4.25 -22.65 4.95
CA LYS A 335 -4.25 -24.06 5.38
C LYS A 335 -5.19 -24.84 4.46
N GLN A 336 -4.67 -25.89 3.84
CA GLN A 336 -5.47 -26.76 2.99
C GLN A 336 -6.28 -27.72 3.86
N ILE A 337 -7.59 -27.79 3.60
CA ILE A 337 -8.48 -28.73 4.26
C ILE A 337 -8.54 -30.00 3.44
N ARG A 338 -8.30 -31.14 4.09
CA ARG A 338 -8.58 -32.46 3.51
C ARG A 338 -10.05 -32.80 3.77
N GLY A 339 -10.89 -32.51 2.78
CA GLY A 339 -12.33 -32.79 2.86
C GLY A 339 -12.64 -34.28 2.77
N VAL A 340 -13.53 -34.77 3.63
CA VAL A 340 -14.19 -36.08 3.46
C VAL A 340 -15.25 -35.99 2.35
N PHE A 341 -15.92 -34.84 2.27
CA PHE A 341 -16.79 -34.41 1.19
C PHE A 341 -16.43 -32.98 0.82
N SER A 342 -16.53 -32.67 -0.47
CA SER A 342 -16.33 -31.32 -0.99
C SER A 342 -17.39 -31.01 -2.03
N GLY A 343 -17.70 -29.72 -2.21
CA GLY A 343 -18.78 -29.32 -3.10
C GLY A 343 -18.82 -27.84 -3.40
N VAL A 344 -19.80 -27.45 -4.21
CA VAL A 344 -20.17 -26.06 -4.51
C VAL A 344 -21.60 -25.85 -4.07
N VAL A 345 -21.89 -24.69 -3.50
CA VAL A 345 -23.24 -24.29 -3.10
C VAL A 345 -23.62 -23.04 -3.88
N PHE A 346 -24.81 -23.07 -4.48
CA PHE A 346 -25.45 -21.93 -5.10
C PHE A 346 -26.67 -21.55 -4.26
N SER A 347 -26.71 -20.31 -3.77
CA SER A 347 -27.84 -19.79 -2.99
C SER A 347 -29.12 -19.62 -3.81
N ARG A 348 -29.03 -19.79 -5.13
CA ARG A 348 -30.13 -19.81 -6.10
C ARG A 348 -29.80 -20.81 -7.19
N ASP A 349 -30.82 -21.43 -7.78
CA ASP A 349 -30.61 -22.32 -8.92
C ASP A 349 -30.01 -21.56 -10.12
N PRO A 350 -28.78 -21.91 -10.56
CA PRO A 350 -28.12 -21.23 -11.67
C PRO A 350 -28.78 -21.52 -13.03
N ILE A 351 -29.59 -22.58 -13.14
CA ILE A 351 -30.25 -22.99 -14.39
C ILE A 351 -31.64 -22.37 -14.50
N SER A 352 -32.50 -22.57 -13.50
CA SER A 352 -33.90 -22.14 -13.59
C SER A 352 -34.12 -20.67 -13.26
N GLN A 353 -33.18 -19.98 -12.59
CA GLN A 353 -33.22 -18.57 -12.17
C GLN A 353 -34.49 -18.12 -11.39
N GLN A 354 -35.47 -19.01 -11.16
CA GLN A 354 -36.80 -18.72 -10.62
C GLN A 354 -37.13 -19.51 -9.33
N GLY A 355 -36.23 -20.37 -8.84
CA GLY A 355 -36.46 -21.18 -7.63
C GLY A 355 -35.86 -20.58 -6.36
N ASP A 356 -36.63 -20.59 -5.26
CA ASP A 356 -36.17 -20.36 -3.88
C ASP A 356 -35.44 -21.59 -3.29
N ALA A 357 -34.70 -22.29 -4.15
CA ALA A 357 -33.96 -23.49 -3.80
C ALA A 357 -32.46 -23.19 -3.72
N VAL A 358 -31.84 -23.62 -2.63
CA VAL A 358 -30.39 -23.71 -2.50
C VAL A 358 -29.93 -25.00 -3.15
N ILE A 359 -29.01 -24.90 -4.10
CA ILE A 359 -28.45 -26.05 -4.81
C ILE A 359 -27.09 -26.39 -4.20
N ILE A 360 -26.92 -27.63 -3.78
CA ILE A 360 -25.66 -28.16 -3.25
C ILE A 360 -25.18 -29.27 -4.17
N GLU A 361 -24.00 -29.11 -4.76
CA GLU A 361 -23.35 -30.13 -5.57
C GLU A 361 -22.13 -30.67 -4.83
N GLY A 362 -22.12 -31.96 -4.50
CA GLY A 362 -21.11 -32.57 -3.64
C GLY A 362 -20.52 -33.88 -4.18
N LEU A 363 -19.27 -34.16 -3.82
CA LEU A 363 -18.58 -35.42 -4.06
C LEU A 363 -17.77 -35.87 -2.84
N PRO A 364 -17.62 -37.18 -2.61
CA PRO A 364 -16.63 -37.70 -1.67
C PRO A 364 -15.19 -37.34 -2.08
N GLY A 365 -14.42 -36.89 -1.09
CA GLY A 365 -13.01 -36.53 -1.20
C GLY A 365 -12.73 -35.04 -1.38
N ASP A 366 -11.57 -34.75 -1.97
CA ASP A 366 -11.01 -33.40 -2.09
C ASP A 366 -11.74 -32.53 -3.13
N ALA A 367 -11.81 -31.23 -2.84
CA ALA A 367 -12.49 -30.21 -3.65
C ALA A 367 -12.00 -30.15 -5.10
N THR A 368 -10.74 -30.50 -5.35
CA THR A 368 -10.17 -30.55 -6.71
C THR A 368 -10.96 -31.43 -7.68
N ARG A 369 -11.63 -32.49 -7.19
CA ARG A 369 -12.44 -33.37 -8.05
C ARG A 369 -13.71 -32.69 -8.56
N VAL A 370 -14.35 -31.89 -7.72
CA VAL A 370 -15.61 -31.19 -8.03
C VAL A 370 -15.40 -30.14 -9.12
N VAL A 371 -14.39 -29.27 -8.96
CA VAL A 371 -14.10 -28.19 -9.92
C VAL A 371 -13.47 -28.66 -11.22
N SER A 372 -13.03 -29.92 -11.32
CA SER A 372 -12.42 -30.45 -12.55
C SER A 372 -13.43 -30.73 -13.67
N GLY A 373 -14.72 -30.84 -13.35
CA GLY A 373 -15.78 -31.23 -14.29
C GLY A 373 -15.66 -32.66 -14.83
N ARG A 374 -14.72 -33.47 -14.33
CA ARG A 374 -14.48 -34.86 -14.79
C ARG A 374 -15.41 -35.88 -14.15
N VAL A 375 -16.04 -35.52 -13.04
CA VAL A 375 -16.93 -36.38 -12.26
C VAL A 375 -18.21 -35.61 -12.00
N THR A 376 -19.35 -36.20 -12.31
CA THR A 376 -20.67 -35.62 -12.04
C THR A 376 -20.94 -35.65 -10.54
N PRO A 377 -21.11 -34.49 -9.88
CA PRO A 377 -21.46 -34.42 -8.46
C PRO A 377 -22.87 -34.92 -8.20
N GLU A 378 -23.12 -35.34 -6.96
CA GLU A 378 -24.50 -35.49 -6.47
C GLU A 378 -25.10 -34.11 -6.24
N LYS A 379 -26.30 -33.88 -6.78
CA LYS A 379 -27.04 -32.63 -6.65
C LYS A 379 -28.13 -32.78 -5.59
N TYR A 380 -28.12 -31.89 -4.62
CA TYR A 380 -29.16 -31.76 -3.61
C TYR A 380 -29.85 -30.40 -3.77
N GLU A 381 -31.17 -30.39 -3.67
CA GLU A 381 -31.98 -29.17 -3.73
C GLU A 381 -32.67 -28.97 -2.39
N VAL A 382 -32.39 -27.84 -1.74
CA VAL A 382 -32.98 -27.48 -0.45
C VAL A 382 -33.93 -26.33 -0.67
N TYR A 383 -35.24 -26.59 -0.52
CA TYR A 383 -36.27 -25.56 -0.59
C TYR A 383 -36.36 -24.87 0.77
N LEU A 384 -36.12 -23.57 0.77
CA LEU A 384 -36.32 -22.73 1.95
C LEU A 384 -37.83 -22.46 2.10
N GLY A 385 -38.59 -23.45 2.56
CA GLY A 385 -39.93 -23.20 3.10
C GLY A 385 -39.83 -22.35 4.37
N GLU A 386 -40.89 -21.62 4.73
CA GLU A 386 -40.98 -20.87 6.00
C GLU A 386 -40.44 -21.75 7.13
N LEU A 387 -39.20 -21.47 7.57
CA LEU A 387 -38.63 -22.04 8.77
C LEU A 387 -39.49 -21.45 9.89
N GLY A 388 -40.54 -22.19 10.24
CA GLY A 388 -41.53 -21.82 11.22
C GLY A 388 -40.86 -21.35 12.50
N GLU A 389 -41.50 -20.38 13.14
CA GLU A 389 -41.09 -19.72 14.39
C GLU A 389 -40.97 -20.67 15.61
N GLU A 390 -40.82 -21.98 15.44
CA GLU A 390 -40.80 -22.99 16.51
C GLU A 390 -39.47 -23.07 17.29
N GLY A 391 -38.58 -22.08 17.13
CA GLY A 391 -37.35 -21.98 17.91
C GLY A 391 -37.40 -20.96 19.06
N ARG A 392 -38.47 -20.15 19.19
CA ARG A 392 -38.52 -19.02 20.12
C ARG A 392 -39.39 -19.32 21.35
N GLY A 393 -39.00 -20.35 22.09
CA GLY A 393 -39.13 -20.42 23.54
C GLY A 393 -40.52 -20.51 24.15
N ASP A 394 -41.09 -21.72 24.20
CA ASP A 394 -41.95 -22.11 25.31
C ASP A 394 -41.06 -22.37 26.55
N LYS A 395 -40.74 -21.27 27.26
CA LYS A 395 -40.54 -21.33 28.71
C LYS A 395 -41.80 -20.78 29.36
N GLU A 396 -42.85 -21.59 29.40
CA GLU A 396 -43.91 -21.38 30.38
C GLU A 396 -43.48 -22.03 31.70
N ASP A 397 -43.40 -21.17 32.70
CA ASP A 397 -43.12 -21.47 34.09
C ASP A 397 -44.05 -22.55 34.62
N LYS A 398 -43.45 -23.67 35.05
CA LYS A 398 -44.05 -24.58 36.02
C LYS A 398 -43.10 -24.73 37.19
N GLU A 399 -43.26 -23.85 38.17
CA GLU A 399 -42.92 -24.15 39.56
C GLU A 399 -43.73 -23.22 40.48
N ASP A 400 -44.46 -23.84 41.41
CA ASP A 400 -44.86 -23.37 42.74
C ASP A 400 -46.34 -23.62 43.08
N LYS A 401 -46.64 -24.88 43.38
CA LYS A 401 -47.54 -25.29 44.49
C LYS A 401 -47.12 -26.66 45.00
N GLU A 402 -46.28 -26.68 46.05
CA GLU A 402 -46.58 -27.30 47.35
C GLU A 402 -45.53 -26.94 48.40
#